data_AF-A0A951AI25-F1
#
_entry.id   AF-A0A951AI25-F1
#
_cell.length_a   1.000
_cell.length_b   1.000
_cell.length_c   1.000
_cell.angle_alpha   90.00
_cell.angle_beta   90.00
_cell.angle_gamma   90.00
#
_symmetry.space_group_name_H-M   'P 1'
#
loop_
_entity.id
_entity.type
_entity.pdbx_description
1 polymer ?
#
loop_
_entity_poly.entity_id
_entity_poly.type
_entity_poly.pdbx_seq_one_letter_code
_entity_poly.pdbx_strand_id
1 'polypeptide(L)'
;MEEEAVVSTVDPLPRRSIGESLDLEFVNVAIRALGSAEQEGKVCKAVIKEPTWLSKLQPSAPLDGYLLERGKFFASFKKDKRITPGLKVTIVVSCL
;
A
#
# COMPACT_ATOMS: atom_id res chain seq x y z
N MET A 1 -7.28 -13.59 -5.68
CA MET A 1 -8.26 -12.87 -6.52
C MET A 1 -7.70 -11.50 -6.86
N GLU A 2 -7.85 -11.03 -8.10
CA GLU A 2 -7.44 -9.66 -8.46
C GLU A 2 -8.60 -8.70 -8.18
N GLU A 3 -8.29 -7.56 -7.58
CA GLU A 3 -9.27 -6.53 -7.21
C GLU A 3 -8.74 -5.13 -7.52
N GLU A 4 -9.66 -4.22 -7.85
CA GLU A 4 -9.37 -2.80 -7.85
C GLU A 4 -9.34 -2.27 -6.42
N ALA A 5 -8.39 -1.36 -6.18
CA ALA A 5 -8.29 -0.62 -4.95
C ALA A 5 -7.92 0.84 -5.24
N VAL A 6 -8.11 1.69 -4.24
CA VAL A 6 -7.84 3.11 -4.34
C VAL A 6 -7.02 3.59 -3.16
N VAL A 7 -6.04 4.46 -3.42
CA VAL A 7 -5.36 5.21 -2.38
C VAL A 7 -6.39 6.15 -1.74
N SER A 8 -6.71 5.90 -0.48
CA SER A 8 -7.70 6.68 0.27
C SER A 8 -7.08 7.83 1.05
N THR A 9 -5.91 7.60 1.66
CA THR A 9 -5.19 8.60 2.45
C THR A 9 -3.69 8.49 2.18
N VAL A 10 -3.00 9.64 2.19
CA VAL A 10 -1.55 9.75 2.10
C VAL A 10 -1.09 10.70 3.21
N ASP A 11 -0.47 10.15 4.24
CA ASP A 11 0.02 10.88 5.40
C ASP A 11 1.55 10.95 5.37
N PRO A 12 2.17 12.13 5.56
CA PRO A 12 3.61 12.24 5.64
C PRO A 12 4.13 11.51 6.90
N LEU A 13 5.16 10.69 6.74
CA LEU A 13 5.91 10.13 7.88
C LEU A 13 7.01 11.12 8.29
N PRO A 14 7.41 11.13 9.58
CA PRO A 14 8.55 11.89 10.03
C PRO A 14 9.79 11.55 9.20
N ARG A 15 10.56 12.57 8.83
CA ARG A 15 11.82 12.38 8.11
C ARG A 15 12.73 11.45 8.90
N ARG A 16 13.30 10.45 8.22
CA ARG A 16 14.33 9.58 8.79
C ARG A 16 15.65 9.88 8.09
N SER A 17 16.61 10.35 8.86
CA SER A 17 17.99 10.55 8.40
C SER A 17 18.78 9.27 8.66
N ILE A 18 19.45 8.75 7.63
CA ILE A 18 20.39 7.63 7.75
C ILE A 18 21.79 8.21 7.57
N GLY A 19 22.55 8.32 8.67
CA GLY A 19 23.88 8.96 8.65
C GLY A 19 23.85 10.48 8.42
N GLU A 20 25.01 11.06 8.13
CA GLU A 20 25.21 12.53 8.07
C GLU A 20 24.70 13.19 6.78
N SER A 21 24.15 12.47 5.79
CA SER A 21 23.82 13.06 4.48
C SER A 21 22.67 12.42 3.70
N LEU A 22 21.96 11.44 4.26
CA LEU A 22 20.90 10.72 3.56
C LEU A 22 19.56 10.93 4.27
N ASP A 23 18.82 11.92 3.81
CA ASP A 23 17.42 12.13 4.19
C ASP A 23 16.49 11.34 3.28
N LEU A 24 15.72 10.42 3.88
CA LEU A 24 14.66 9.70 3.19
C LEU A 24 13.30 10.18 3.71
N GLU A 25 12.51 10.75 2.80
CA GLU A 25 11.11 11.08 3.06
C GLU A 25 10.23 9.87 2.72
N PHE A 26 9.35 9.52 3.66
CA PHE A 26 8.38 8.44 3.50
C PHE A 26 6.96 8.97 3.66
N VAL A 27 6.00 8.25 3.12
CA VAL A 27 4.57 8.49 3.31
C VAL A 27 3.90 7.19 3.76
N ASN A 28 2.98 7.30 4.71
CA ASN A 28 2.07 6.22 5.05
C ASN A 28 0.82 6.35 4.18
N VAL A 29 0.38 5.25 3.59
CA VAL A 29 -0.67 5.25 2.58
C VAL A 29 -1.70 4.21 2.96
N ALA A 30 -2.95 4.65 3.07
CA ALA A 30 -4.08 3.76 3.28
C ALA A 30 -4.71 3.41 1.92
N ILE A 31 -4.68 2.14 1.56
CA ILE A 31 -5.26 1.64 0.31
C ILE A 31 -6.52 0.85 0.63
N ARG A 32 -7.63 1.21 -0.02
CA ARG A 32 -8.95 0.62 0.18
C ARG A 32 -9.31 -0.25 -1.01
N ALA A 33 -9.57 -1.54 -0.78
CA ALA A 33 -10.13 -2.44 -1.77
C ALA A 33 -11.58 -2.06 -2.09
N LEU A 34 -11.97 -2.08 -3.37
CA LEU A 34 -13.33 -1.74 -3.81
C LEU A 34 -14.27 -2.95 -3.73
N GLY A 35 -13.75 -4.18 -3.82
CA GLY A 35 -14.51 -5.45 -3.71
C GLY A 35 -14.67 -5.99 -2.29
N SER A 36 -14.38 -5.20 -1.25
CA SER A 36 -14.15 -5.68 0.12
C SER A 36 -15.33 -6.36 0.84
N ALA A 37 -16.53 -6.38 0.25
CA ALA A 37 -17.71 -7.00 0.87
C ALA A 37 -17.58 -8.52 1.03
N GLU A 38 -16.82 -9.19 0.14
CA GLU A 38 -16.63 -10.65 0.19
C GLU A 38 -15.58 -11.11 1.22
N GLN A 39 -14.90 -10.15 1.87
CA GLN A 39 -13.76 -10.40 2.76
C GLN A 39 -14.04 -10.05 4.23
N GLU A 40 -15.28 -9.68 4.53
CA GLU A 40 -15.70 -9.35 5.89
C GLU A 40 -15.61 -10.60 6.80
N GLY A 41 -14.76 -10.53 7.82
CA GLY A 41 -14.52 -11.63 8.78
C GLY A 41 -13.39 -12.59 8.42
N LYS A 42 -12.66 -12.39 7.31
CA LYS A 42 -11.51 -13.23 6.92
C LYS A 42 -10.19 -12.52 7.12
N VAL A 43 -9.13 -13.30 7.40
CA VAL A 43 -7.76 -12.79 7.42
C VAL A 43 -7.22 -12.87 5.99
N CYS A 44 -7.15 -11.73 5.32
CA CYS A 44 -6.68 -11.64 3.94
C CYS A 44 -5.39 -10.82 3.84
N LYS A 45 -4.57 -11.12 2.83
CA LYS A 45 -3.36 -10.39 2.50
C LYS A 45 -3.48 -9.80 1.10
N ALA A 46 -2.98 -8.58 0.90
CA ALA A 46 -3.02 -7.86 -0.38
C ALA A 46 -1.61 -7.58 -0.91
N VAL A 47 -1.39 -7.80 -2.20
CA VAL A 47 -0.14 -7.46 -2.91
C VAL A 47 -0.44 -6.47 -4.02
N ILE A 48 0.31 -5.37 -4.09
CA ILE A 48 0.12 -4.35 -5.14
C ILE A 48 0.74 -4.85 -6.44
N LYS A 49 -0.09 -5.03 -7.47
CA LYS A 49 0.33 -5.45 -8.81
C LYS A 49 0.51 -4.25 -9.74
N GLU A 50 -0.42 -3.31 -9.71
CA GLU A 50 -0.39 -2.12 -10.57
C GLU A 50 -0.75 -0.84 -9.80
N PRO A 51 -0.19 0.31 -10.20
CA PRO A 51 0.81 0.47 -11.26
C PRO A 51 2.20 -0.04 -10.82
N THR A 52 2.95 -0.66 -11.74
CA THR A 52 4.22 -1.36 -11.41
C THR A 52 5.25 -0.47 -10.71
N TRP A 53 5.24 0.84 -10.99
CA TRP A 53 6.15 1.78 -10.32
C TRP A 53 5.90 1.87 -8.81
N LEU A 54 4.64 1.73 -8.37
CA LEU A 54 4.30 1.76 -6.95
C LEU A 54 4.75 0.47 -6.27
N SER A 55 4.59 -0.68 -6.93
CA SER A 55 5.13 -1.96 -6.48
C SER A 55 6.66 -1.92 -6.37
N LYS A 56 7.35 -1.25 -7.31
CA LYS A 56 8.82 -1.08 -7.30
C LYS A 56 9.30 -0.08 -6.24
N LEU A 57 8.48 0.89 -5.84
CA LEU A 57 8.81 1.83 -4.77
C LEU A 57 8.86 1.18 -3.38
N GLN A 58 8.41 -0.06 -3.24
CA GLN A 58 8.78 -0.92 -2.14
C GLN A 58 10.08 -1.65 -2.45
N PRO A 59 11.22 -1.29 -1.83
CA PRO A 59 12.46 -2.03 -2.00
C PRO A 59 12.44 -3.41 -1.30
N SER A 60 11.35 -3.73 -0.61
CA SER A 60 11.18 -4.92 0.23
C SER A 60 9.68 -5.21 0.39
N ALA A 61 8.95 -5.37 -0.72
CA ALA A 61 7.56 -5.82 -0.67
C ALA A 61 7.48 -7.04 0.25
N PRO A 62 6.67 -7.03 1.32
CA PRO A 62 6.58 -8.17 2.22
C PRO A 62 6.27 -9.38 1.33
N LEU A 63 7.10 -10.42 1.39
CA LEU A 63 6.91 -11.68 0.65
C LEU A 63 5.48 -12.23 0.86
N ASP A 64 4.88 -11.84 1.98
CA ASP A 64 3.54 -12.17 2.42
C ASP A 64 2.43 -11.17 2.05
N GLY A 65 2.73 -9.99 1.47
CA GLY A 65 1.73 -8.94 1.25
C GLY A 65 1.32 -8.20 2.53
N TYR A 66 0.39 -7.26 2.39
CA TYR A 66 -0.13 -6.45 3.49
C TYR A 66 -1.38 -7.05 4.10
N LEU A 67 -1.49 -7.01 5.42
CA LEU A 67 -2.72 -7.43 6.08
C LEU A 67 -3.87 -6.52 5.66
N LEU A 68 -4.94 -7.12 5.16
CA LEU A 68 -6.18 -6.42 4.82
C LEU A 68 -7.14 -6.49 6.01
N GLU A 69 -7.37 -5.35 6.64
CA GLU A 69 -8.29 -5.21 7.76
C GLU A 69 -9.46 -4.31 7.35
N ARG A 70 -10.69 -4.85 7.43
CA ARG A 70 -11.93 -4.11 7.09
C ARG A 70 -11.88 -3.46 5.70
N GLY A 71 -11.33 -4.20 4.72
CA GLY A 71 -11.20 -3.75 3.33
C GLY A 71 -10.11 -2.71 3.08
N LYS A 72 -9.22 -2.46 4.04
CA LYS A 72 -8.09 -1.54 3.90
C LYS A 72 -6.78 -2.19 4.32
N PHE A 73 -5.69 -1.73 3.73
CA PHE A 73 -4.36 -2.04 4.22
C PHE A 73 -3.50 -0.77 4.22
N PHE A 74 -2.47 -0.78 5.06
CA PHE A 74 -1.56 0.35 5.22
C PHE A 74 -0.18 -0.01 4.71
N ALA A 75 0.42 0.92 3.97
CA ALA A 75 1.69 0.73 3.32
C ALA A 75 2.57 1.97 3.48
N SER A 76 3.83 1.76 3.82
CA SER A 76 4.83 2.83 3.86
C SER A 76 5.66 2.81 2.58
N PHE A 77 5.66 3.93 1.86
CA PHE A 77 6.43 4.09 0.62
C PHE A 77 7.41 5.25 0.76
N LYS A 78 8.50 5.19 -0.02
CA LYS A 78 9.29 6.39 -0.28
C LYS A 78 8.37 7.44 -0.92
N LYS A 79 8.47 8.69 -0.47
CA LYS A 79 7.65 9.78 -0.98
C LYS A 79 7.85 9.92 -2.48
N ASP A 80 6.73 9.89 -3.21
CA ASP A 80 6.66 10.10 -4.65
C ASP A 80 5.43 10.93 -4.96
N LYS A 81 5.58 11.97 -5.77
CA LYS A 81 4.51 12.94 -6.11
C LYS A 81 3.30 12.31 -6.79
N ARG A 82 3.44 11.10 -7.34
CA ARG A 82 2.34 10.37 -7.99
C ARG A 82 1.42 9.68 -6.98
N ILE A 83 1.90 9.44 -5.76
CA ILE A 83 1.08 8.83 -4.70
C ILE A 83 0.15 9.90 -4.14
N THR A 84 -1.10 9.85 -4.57
CA THR A 84 -2.13 10.84 -4.22
C THR A 84 -3.45 10.13 -3.91
N PRO A 85 -4.31 10.70 -3.05
CA PRO A 85 -5.67 10.20 -2.86
C PRO A 85 -6.41 10.09 -4.20
N GLY A 86 -7.15 9.00 -4.39
CA GLY A 86 -7.85 8.69 -5.64
C GLY A 86 -7.01 7.92 -6.66
N LEU A 87 -5.71 7.72 -6.44
CA LEU A 87 -4.90 6.86 -7.30
C LEU A 87 -5.47 5.44 -7.29
N LYS A 88 -5.86 4.96 -8.47
CA LYS A 88 -6.30 3.58 -8.68
C LYS A 88 -5.11 2.63 -8.72
N VAL A 89 -5.27 1.49 -8.08
CA VAL A 89 -4.27 0.42 -8.02
C VAL A 89 -4.96 -0.92 -8.19
N THR A 90 -4.23 -1.89 -8.75
CA THR A 90 -4.68 -3.28 -8.82
C THR A 90 -3.95 -4.07 -7.74
N ILE A 91 -4.71 -4.81 -6.94
CA ILE A 91 -4.18 -5.66 -5.88
C ILE A 91 -4.54 -7.13 -6.12
N VAL A 92 -3.67 -8.02 -5.68
CA VAL A 92 -3.98 -9.45 -5.56
C VAL A 92 -4.27 -9.75 -4.11
N VAL A 93 -5.46 -10.27 -3.84
CA VAL A 93 -5.89 -10.64 -2.49
C VAL A 93 -5.91 -12.15 -2.30
N SER A 94 -5.38 -12.60 -1.17
CA SER A 94 -5.31 -14.00 -0.74
C SER A 94 -5.83 -14.12 0.69
N CYS A 95 -6.94 -14.83 0.89
CA CYS A 95 -7.54 -15.07 2.20
C CYS A 95 -7.20 -16.48 2.71
N LEU A 96 -7.02 -16.60 4.02
CA LEU A 96 -6.89 -17.88 4.74
C LEU A 96 -8.25 -18.43 5.15
#